data_AF-A0A7T7HH43-F1
#
_entry.id   AF-A0A7T7HH43-F1
#
_cell.length_a   1.000
_cell.length_b   1.000
_cell.length_c   1.000
_cell.angle_alpha   90.00
_cell.angle_beta   90.00
_cell.angle_gamma   90.00
#
_symmetry.space_group_name_H-M   'P 1'
#
loop_
_entity.id
_entity.type
_entity.pdbx_description
1 polymer ?
#
loop_
_entity_poly.entity_id
_entity_poly.type
_entity_poly.pdbx_seq_one_letter_code
_entity_poly.pdbx_strand_id
1 'polypeptide(L)'
;MKCLSIVVSAALLLPTVGFCADQPTAEETVAFILYGIENGSYVDVGSTSLGTYKSGIVSQTSSAPAEYSFPAGMGEYSSISVKQTDPCVFSVISRDKAGQNESRSYDFNHFATLVFTSRGDGRIGFSGECPIVREDGNCGKNGTVKVDNIIFADRLEKAVDFLKQTYCPGAPF
;
A
#
# COMPACT_ATOMS: atom_id res chain seq x y z
N MET A 1 44.73 54.09 -16.96
CA MET A 1 45.37 53.01 -16.16
C MET A 1 44.28 52.41 -15.28
N LYS A 2 43.68 51.27 -15.67
CA LYS A 2 44.00 49.88 -15.27
C LYS A 2 43.63 49.54 -13.81
N CYS A 3 42.59 48.70 -13.69
CA CYS A 3 42.27 47.64 -12.71
C CYS A 3 42.43 47.88 -11.21
N LEU A 4 41.39 47.55 -10.43
CA LEU A 4 41.37 46.24 -9.76
C LEU A 4 39.94 45.83 -9.37
N SER A 5 39.52 44.67 -9.87
CA SER A 5 38.36 43.93 -9.39
C SER A 5 38.71 43.25 -8.06
N ILE A 6 37.83 43.34 -7.06
CA ILE A 6 37.78 42.37 -5.97
C ILE A 6 36.43 41.67 -6.05
N VAL A 7 36.51 40.41 -6.48
CA VAL A 7 35.47 39.41 -6.35
C VAL A 7 35.36 39.07 -4.87
N VAL A 8 34.22 39.37 -4.24
CA VAL A 8 33.81 38.70 -3.01
C VAL A 8 32.60 37.85 -3.38
N SER A 9 32.90 36.58 -3.65
CA SER A 9 31.94 35.50 -3.65
C SER A 9 31.27 35.46 -2.27
N ALA A 10 30.02 35.87 -2.19
CA ALA A 10 29.17 35.64 -1.04
C ALA A 10 27.91 34.92 -1.51
N ALA A 11 27.99 33.60 -1.37
CA ALA A 11 26.89 32.66 -1.16
C ALA A 11 25.62 32.90 -1.99
N LEU A 12 25.50 32.12 -3.07
CA LEU A 12 24.20 31.67 -3.54
C LEU A 12 23.43 31.09 -2.33
N LEU A 13 22.49 31.86 -1.79
CA LEU A 13 21.30 31.34 -1.15
C LEU A 13 20.45 30.71 -2.25
N LEU A 14 20.87 29.53 -2.70
CA LEU A 14 19.93 28.63 -3.36
C LEU A 14 18.89 28.27 -2.29
N PRO A 15 17.60 28.54 -2.51
CA PRO A 15 16.58 27.90 -1.70
C PRO A 15 16.84 26.41 -1.82
N THR A 16 17.14 25.78 -0.69
CA THR A 16 17.05 24.34 -0.54
C THR A 16 15.68 23.97 -1.08
N VAL A 17 15.64 23.38 -2.28
CA VAL A 17 14.49 22.63 -2.74
C VAL A 17 14.21 21.65 -1.62
N GLY A 18 13.17 21.94 -0.84
CA GLY A 18 12.64 21.02 0.11
C GLY A 18 12.30 19.79 -0.71
N PHE A 19 13.05 18.72 -0.51
CA PHE A 19 12.54 17.40 -0.81
C PHE A 19 11.32 17.25 0.10
N CYS A 20 10.14 17.69 -0.38
CA CYS A 20 8.91 17.07 0.06
C CYS A 20 9.11 15.60 -0.28
N ALA A 21 9.46 14.80 0.72
CA ALA A 21 9.16 13.39 0.65
C ALA A 21 7.64 13.35 0.44
N ASP A 22 7.21 13.04 -0.78
CA ASP A 22 5.80 12.89 -1.10
C ASP A 22 5.24 11.88 -0.09
N GLN A 23 4.34 12.36 0.77
CA GLN A 23 3.67 11.47 1.71
C GLN A 23 2.78 10.53 0.90
N PRO A 24 2.75 9.23 1.23
CA PRO A 24 1.93 8.28 0.49
C PRO A 24 0.46 8.64 0.62
N THR A 25 -0.31 8.50 -0.46
CA THR A 25 -1.75 8.78 -0.45
C THR A 25 -2.50 7.78 0.44
N ALA A 26 -3.78 8.06 0.70
CA ALA A 26 -4.64 7.13 1.44
C ALA A 26 -4.74 5.78 0.72
N GLU A 27 -4.91 5.79 -0.61
CA GLU A 27 -4.98 4.60 -1.44
C GLU A 27 -3.67 3.81 -1.46
N GLU A 28 -2.52 4.50 -1.54
CA GLU A 28 -1.21 3.85 -1.47
C GLU A 28 -0.97 3.20 -0.11
N THR A 29 -1.36 3.90 0.96
CA THR A 29 -1.27 3.39 2.34
C THR A 29 -2.15 2.15 2.51
N VAL A 30 -3.36 2.14 1.97
CA VAL A 30 -4.28 0.98 2.03
C VAL A 30 -3.79 -0.18 1.17
N ALA A 31 -3.22 0.07 -0.01
CA ALA A 31 -2.60 -0.97 -0.83
C ALA A 31 -1.46 -1.67 -0.08
N PHE A 32 -0.62 -0.89 0.61
CA PHE A 32 0.43 -1.43 1.46
C PHE A 32 -0.14 -2.23 2.64
N ILE A 33 -1.15 -1.72 3.33
CA ILE A 33 -1.74 -2.42 4.48
C ILE A 33 -2.34 -3.76 4.04
N LEU A 34 -3.20 -3.78 3.01
CA LEU A 34 -3.93 -4.98 2.61
C LEU A 34 -3.07 -6.01 1.87
N TYR A 35 -2.16 -5.56 1.00
CA TYR A 35 -1.42 -6.44 0.09
C TYR A 35 0.10 -6.40 0.27
N GLY A 36 0.64 -5.47 1.07
CA GLY A 36 2.08 -5.31 1.21
C GLY A 36 2.79 -4.86 -0.04
N ILE A 37 2.10 -4.07 -0.86
CA ILE A 37 2.64 -3.56 -2.12
C ILE A 37 2.84 -2.05 -2.07
N GLU A 38 3.94 -1.61 -2.67
CA GLU A 38 4.31 -0.23 -2.94
C GLU A 38 4.85 -0.19 -4.37
N ASN A 39 4.93 1.01 -4.96
CA ASN A 39 5.62 1.15 -6.24
C ASN A 39 7.09 0.76 -6.07
N GLY A 40 7.58 -0.18 -6.87
CA GLY A 40 8.94 -0.69 -6.75
C GLY A 40 9.13 -1.87 -5.79
N SER A 41 8.07 -2.36 -5.12
CA SER A 41 8.17 -3.55 -4.26
C SER A 41 8.59 -4.79 -5.06
N TYR A 42 9.46 -5.61 -4.46
CA TYR A 42 9.84 -6.91 -5.01
C TYR A 42 8.78 -7.97 -4.70
N VAL A 43 8.48 -8.79 -5.70
CA VAL A 43 7.68 -10.00 -5.56
C VAL A 43 8.49 -11.20 -6.01
N ASP A 44 8.52 -12.21 -5.15
CA ASP A 44 9.32 -13.41 -5.32
C ASP A 44 8.41 -14.65 -5.36
N VAL A 45 8.70 -15.57 -6.29
CA VAL A 45 8.00 -16.85 -6.41
C VAL A 45 8.98 -18.00 -6.61
N GLY A 46 8.60 -19.19 -6.15
CA GLY A 46 9.38 -20.41 -6.31
C GLY A 46 10.36 -20.66 -5.16
N SER A 47 11.34 -21.52 -5.40
CA SER A 47 12.34 -21.90 -4.40
C SER A 47 13.74 -21.86 -4.98
N THR A 48 14.66 -21.21 -4.26
CA THR A 48 16.09 -21.20 -4.57
C THR A 48 16.68 -22.62 -4.54
N SER A 49 16.22 -23.49 -3.62
CA SER A 49 16.71 -24.87 -3.51
C SER A 49 16.25 -25.77 -4.66
N LEU A 50 15.15 -25.41 -5.33
CA LEU A 50 14.61 -26.15 -6.47
C LEU A 50 15.00 -25.52 -7.82
N GLY A 51 15.77 -24.42 -7.82
CA GLY A 51 16.14 -23.70 -9.04
C GLY A 51 14.96 -23.05 -9.77
N THR A 52 13.83 -22.85 -9.09
CA THR A 52 12.58 -22.30 -9.66
C THR A 52 12.35 -20.85 -9.28
N TYR A 53 13.29 -20.23 -8.58
CA TYR A 53 13.19 -18.86 -8.08
C TYR A 53 13.06 -17.85 -9.23
N LYS A 54 12.07 -16.95 -9.10
CA LYS A 54 11.88 -15.78 -9.96
C LYS A 54 11.52 -14.59 -9.09
N SER A 55 12.05 -13.43 -9.46
CA SER A 55 11.79 -12.15 -8.80
C SER A 55 11.37 -11.10 -9.81
N GLY A 56 10.51 -10.18 -9.41
CA GLY A 56 10.09 -9.05 -10.25
C GLY A 56 9.61 -7.87 -9.43
N ILE A 57 9.26 -6.79 -10.11
CA ILE A 57 8.95 -5.51 -9.48
C ILE A 57 7.49 -5.14 -9.76
N VAL A 58 6.77 -4.79 -8.70
CA VAL A 58 5.43 -4.21 -8.79
C VAL A 58 5.56 -2.76 -9.24
N SER A 59 4.76 -2.37 -10.23
CA SER A 59 4.75 -0.99 -10.76
C SER A 59 3.40 -0.34 -10.51
N GLN A 60 3.41 0.88 -9.99
CA GLN A 60 2.21 1.71 -9.95
C GLN A 60 1.96 2.32 -11.35
N THR A 61 0.79 2.06 -11.91
CA THR A 61 0.37 2.50 -13.25
C THR A 61 -0.50 3.74 -13.23
N SER A 62 -1.14 4.04 -12.10
CA SER A 62 -1.93 5.25 -11.86
C SER A 62 -1.87 5.64 -10.39
N SER A 63 -1.92 6.94 -10.10
CA SER A 63 -1.98 7.48 -8.73
C SER A 63 -3.40 7.77 -8.25
N ALA A 64 -4.40 7.80 -9.14
CA ALA A 64 -5.80 8.03 -8.79
C ALA A 64 -6.75 7.37 -9.81
N PRO A 65 -7.49 6.30 -9.44
CA PRO A 65 -7.23 5.47 -8.26
C PRO A 65 -5.80 4.91 -8.29
N ALA A 66 -5.23 4.60 -7.12
CA ALA A 66 -3.93 3.95 -7.08
C ALA A 66 -4.05 2.57 -7.74
N GLU A 67 -3.27 2.32 -8.80
CA GLU A 67 -3.31 1.06 -9.53
C GLU A 67 -1.91 0.47 -9.61
N TYR A 68 -1.80 -0.82 -9.30
CA TYR A 68 -0.55 -1.57 -9.28
C TYR A 68 -0.64 -2.74 -10.24
N SER A 69 0.42 -2.95 -11.02
CA SER A 69 0.59 -4.07 -11.93
C SER A 69 1.70 -4.99 -11.44
N PHE A 70 1.42 -6.29 -11.48
CA PHE A 70 2.35 -7.34 -11.06
C PHE A 70 3.03 -7.96 -12.29
N PRO A 71 4.32 -8.33 -12.19
CA PRO A 71 5.02 -9.04 -13.24
C PRO A 71 4.29 -10.31 -13.70
N ALA A 72 4.42 -10.62 -14.99
CA ALA A 72 3.83 -11.82 -15.57
C ALA A 72 4.38 -13.08 -14.89
N GLY A 73 3.50 -14.01 -14.52
CA GLY A 73 3.87 -15.27 -13.87
C GLY A 73 4.36 -15.14 -12.42
N MET A 74 4.12 -14.01 -11.76
CA MET A 74 4.45 -13.78 -10.34
C MET A 74 3.23 -13.29 -9.56
N GLY A 75 3.15 -13.66 -8.28
CA GLY A 75 2.03 -13.34 -7.39
C GLY A 75 0.70 -13.97 -7.79
N GLU A 76 -0.34 -13.73 -6.99
CA GLU A 76 -1.71 -14.20 -7.26
C GLU A 76 -2.46 -13.27 -8.25
N TYR A 77 -2.09 -11.98 -8.26
CA TYR A 77 -2.79 -10.94 -9.00
C TYR A 77 -2.03 -10.49 -10.25
N SER A 78 -2.75 -10.06 -11.28
CA SER A 78 -2.22 -9.28 -12.39
C SER A 78 -2.26 -7.78 -12.08
N SER A 79 -3.32 -7.30 -11.44
CA SER A 79 -3.39 -5.92 -10.93
C SER A 79 -4.24 -5.79 -9.67
N ILE A 80 -3.96 -4.73 -8.91
CA ILE A 80 -4.75 -4.26 -7.77
C ILE A 80 -5.01 -2.77 -7.97
N SER A 81 -6.28 -2.34 -7.89
CA SER A 81 -6.67 -0.93 -7.87
C SER A 81 -7.35 -0.60 -6.55
N VAL A 82 -6.96 0.51 -5.92
CA VAL A 82 -7.52 1.01 -4.66
C VAL A 82 -8.07 2.41 -4.90
N LYS A 83 -9.31 2.63 -4.48
CA LYS A 83 -10.00 3.91 -4.57
C LYS A 83 -10.67 4.24 -3.24
N GLN A 84 -10.44 5.42 -2.70
CA GLN A 84 -11.25 5.92 -1.60
C GLN A 84 -12.66 6.27 -2.09
N THR A 85 -13.68 5.67 -1.48
CA THR A 85 -15.09 5.94 -1.83
C THR A 85 -15.75 6.87 -0.83
N ASP A 86 -15.44 6.70 0.45
CA ASP A 86 -15.88 7.55 1.56
C ASP A 86 -14.71 7.72 2.55
N PRO A 87 -14.79 8.65 3.52
CA PRO A 87 -13.81 8.71 4.61
C PRO A 87 -13.66 7.33 5.27
N CYS A 88 -12.42 6.80 5.25
CA CYS A 88 -12.08 5.46 5.74
C CYS A 88 -12.69 4.26 5.02
N VAL A 89 -13.38 4.46 3.90
CA VAL A 89 -13.92 3.34 3.11
C VAL A 89 -13.22 3.30 1.76
N PHE A 90 -12.67 2.14 1.44
CA PHE A 90 -11.86 1.94 0.24
C PHE A 90 -12.41 0.79 -0.58
N SER A 91 -12.73 1.08 -1.83
CA SER A 91 -13.04 0.06 -2.83
C SER A 91 -11.75 -0.46 -3.44
N VAL A 92 -11.61 -1.77 -3.48
CA VAL A 92 -10.47 -2.47 -4.02
C VAL A 92 -10.94 -3.42 -5.11
N ILE A 93 -10.34 -3.28 -6.29
CA ILE A 93 -10.56 -4.19 -7.41
C ILE A 93 -9.26 -4.95 -7.63
N SER A 94 -9.32 -6.27 -7.43
CA SER A 94 -8.22 -7.17 -7.74
C SER A 94 -8.51 -7.95 -9.00
N ARG A 95 -7.54 -8.04 -9.91
CA ARG A 95 -7.61 -8.92 -11.08
C ARG A 95 -6.64 -10.07 -10.91
N ASP A 96 -7.11 -11.31 -10.99
CA ASP A 96 -6.24 -12.48 -10.95
C ASP A 96 -5.45 -12.66 -12.27
N LYS A 97 -4.61 -13.69 -12.36
CA LYS A 97 -3.88 -14.01 -13.60
C LYS A 97 -4.77 -14.63 -14.70
N ALA A 98 -5.94 -15.14 -14.36
CA ALA A 98 -6.93 -15.65 -15.32
C ALA A 98 -7.79 -14.53 -15.94
N GLY A 99 -7.65 -13.29 -15.44
CA GLY A 99 -8.39 -12.12 -15.87
C GLY A 99 -9.73 -11.93 -15.16
N GLN A 100 -10.02 -12.72 -14.12
CA GLN A 100 -11.20 -12.53 -13.29
C GLN A 100 -10.99 -11.34 -12.35
N ASN A 101 -12.00 -10.50 -12.22
CA ASN A 101 -12.00 -9.40 -11.28
C ASN A 101 -12.77 -9.81 -10.02
N GLU A 102 -12.26 -9.40 -8.87
CA GLU A 102 -12.98 -9.40 -7.61
C GLU A 102 -12.99 -7.97 -7.06
N SER A 103 -14.18 -7.49 -6.66
CA SER A 103 -14.34 -6.19 -6.02
C SER A 103 -14.76 -6.37 -4.56
N ARG A 104 -14.06 -5.64 -3.67
CA ARG A 104 -14.35 -5.59 -2.24
C ARG A 104 -14.24 -4.15 -1.74
N SER A 105 -15.19 -3.71 -0.94
CA SER A 105 -15.06 -2.50 -0.12
C SER A 105 -14.60 -2.87 1.28
N TYR A 106 -13.61 -2.15 1.79
CA TYR A 106 -13.08 -2.28 3.14
C TYR A 106 -13.40 -1.00 3.92
N ASP A 107 -14.08 -1.17 5.05
CA ASP A 107 -14.39 -0.09 5.97
C ASP A 107 -13.38 -0.10 7.14
N PHE A 108 -12.41 0.81 7.09
CA PHE A 108 -11.39 0.97 8.11
C PHE A 108 -11.90 1.66 9.37
N ASN A 109 -13.14 2.20 9.40
CA ASN A 109 -13.77 2.58 10.67
C ASN A 109 -13.97 1.36 11.58
N HIS A 110 -14.02 0.17 10.99
CA HIS A 110 -14.16 -1.10 11.66
C HIS A 110 -12.85 -1.86 11.80
N PHE A 111 -11.69 -1.21 11.62
CA PHE A 111 -10.41 -1.84 11.91
C PHE A 111 -10.31 -2.21 13.40
N ALA A 112 -9.75 -3.38 13.71
CA ALA A 112 -9.64 -3.87 15.09
C ALA A 112 -8.23 -4.25 15.51
N THR A 113 -7.48 -5.00 14.69
CA THR A 113 -6.20 -5.56 15.13
C THR A 113 -5.28 -5.96 13.98
N LEU A 114 -3.97 -5.99 14.24
CA LEU A 114 -2.98 -6.71 13.44
C LEU A 114 -2.56 -7.98 14.18
N VAL A 115 -2.67 -9.13 13.51
CA VAL A 115 -2.26 -10.43 14.03
C VAL A 115 -1.12 -10.96 13.15
N PHE A 116 0.04 -11.17 13.75
CA PHE A 116 1.16 -11.82 13.08
C PHE A 116 1.21 -13.30 13.47
N THR A 117 1.26 -14.19 12.47
CA THR A 117 1.45 -15.61 12.75
C THR A 117 2.90 -15.87 13.16
N SER A 118 3.17 -17.01 13.80
CA SER A 118 4.56 -17.45 14.08
C SER A 118 5.42 -17.65 12.83
N ARG A 119 4.80 -17.63 11.64
CA ARG A 119 5.47 -17.68 10.33
C ARG A 119 5.74 -16.29 9.73
N GLY A 120 5.35 -15.23 10.42
CA GLY A 120 5.51 -13.84 9.97
C GLY A 120 4.43 -13.34 9.01
N ASP A 121 3.35 -14.11 8.81
CA ASP A 121 2.23 -13.64 7.98
C ASP A 121 1.43 -12.60 8.77
N GLY A 122 1.37 -11.37 8.27
CA GLY A 122 0.47 -10.34 8.80
C GLY A 122 -0.98 -10.66 8.45
N ARG A 123 -1.88 -10.47 9.41
CA ARG A 123 -3.33 -10.51 9.17
C ARG A 123 -4.00 -9.30 9.80
N ILE A 124 -4.98 -8.74 9.10
CA ILE A 124 -5.73 -7.58 9.55
C ILE A 124 -7.11 -8.05 10.00
N GLY A 125 -7.43 -7.81 11.27
CA GLY A 125 -8.75 -8.05 11.82
C GLY A 125 -9.62 -6.80 11.73
N PHE A 126 -10.86 -7.00 11.27
CA PHE A 126 -11.92 -6.00 11.33
C PHE A 126 -13.01 -6.43 12.33
N SER A 127 -13.53 -5.49 13.10
CA SER A 127 -14.64 -5.66 14.04
C SER A 127 -15.87 -4.88 13.59
N GLY A 128 -16.97 -5.57 13.34
CA GLY A 128 -18.23 -4.93 12.97
C GLY A 128 -19.18 -5.92 12.33
N GLU A 129 -20.43 -5.51 12.12
CA GLU A 129 -21.40 -6.39 11.44
C GLU A 129 -21.04 -6.57 9.96
N CYS A 130 -20.50 -5.53 9.32
CA CYS A 130 -20.17 -5.56 7.89
C CYS A 130 -18.96 -4.75 7.44
N PRO A 131 -17.74 -5.03 7.96
CA PRO A 131 -16.55 -4.25 7.60
C PRO A 131 -16.02 -4.50 6.19
N ILE A 132 -16.40 -5.60 5.56
CA ILE A 132 -15.95 -5.97 4.21
C ILE A 132 -17.17 -6.33 3.37
N VAL A 133 -17.40 -5.62 2.27
CA VAL A 133 -18.54 -5.83 1.37
C VAL A 133 -18.03 -6.31 0.02
N ARG A 134 -18.54 -7.44 -0.46
CA ARG A 134 -18.22 -7.97 -1.80
C ARG A 134 -19.15 -7.37 -2.87
N GLU A 135 -18.78 -7.53 -4.13
CA GLU A 135 -19.55 -7.03 -5.28
C GLU A 135 -21.01 -7.50 -5.32
N ASP A 136 -21.28 -8.73 -4.87
CA ASP A 136 -22.62 -9.32 -4.79
C ASP A 136 -23.45 -8.79 -3.60
N GLY A 137 -22.92 -7.82 -2.85
CA GLY A 137 -23.52 -7.28 -1.64
C GLY A 137 -23.36 -8.20 -0.42
N ASN A 138 -22.71 -9.37 -0.58
CA ASN A 138 -22.46 -10.25 0.55
C ASN A 138 -21.44 -9.64 1.49
N CYS A 139 -21.79 -9.74 2.76
CA CYS A 139 -21.06 -9.18 3.86
C CYS A 139 -20.05 -10.17 4.43
N GLY A 140 -18.77 -9.80 4.45
CA GLY A 140 -17.73 -10.50 5.18
C GLY A 140 -17.76 -10.13 6.66
N LYS A 141 -18.31 -11.01 7.50
CA LYS A 141 -18.23 -10.88 8.98
C LYS A 141 -16.81 -11.09 9.48
N ASN A 142 -16.41 -10.33 10.51
CA ASN A 142 -15.23 -10.51 11.38
C ASN A 142 -14.17 -11.46 10.79
N GLY A 143 -13.40 -10.95 9.83
CA GLY A 143 -12.42 -11.73 9.09
C GLY A 143 -11.02 -11.19 9.31
N THR A 144 -10.06 -12.08 9.54
CA THR A 144 -8.65 -11.74 9.40
C THR A 144 -8.27 -11.82 7.92
N VAL A 145 -8.06 -10.67 7.27
CA VAL A 145 -7.53 -10.58 5.90
C VAL A 145 -6.04 -10.90 5.97
N LYS A 146 -5.59 -11.91 5.23
CA LYS A 146 -4.15 -12.19 5.12
C LYS A 146 -3.52 -11.08 4.29
N VAL A 147 -2.38 -10.58 4.73
CA VAL A 147 -1.56 -9.72 3.88
C VAL A 147 -0.74 -10.61 2.95
N ASP A 148 -0.88 -10.41 1.65
CA ASP A 148 -0.41 -11.38 0.65
C ASP A 148 1.12 -11.42 0.51
N ASN A 149 1.79 -10.31 0.78
CA ASN A 149 3.25 -10.23 0.80
C ASN A 149 3.79 -10.18 2.23
N ILE A 150 5.03 -10.66 2.41
CA ILE A 150 5.71 -10.59 3.70
C ILE A 150 6.02 -9.12 4.00
N ILE A 151 5.40 -8.58 5.04
CA ILE A 151 5.68 -7.25 5.58
C ILE A 151 6.23 -7.41 6.99
N PHE A 152 7.27 -6.65 7.33
CA PHE A 152 7.71 -6.52 8.72
C PHE A 152 6.61 -5.89 9.58
N ALA A 153 6.37 -6.48 10.75
CA ALA A 153 5.28 -6.07 11.63
C ALA A 153 5.30 -4.57 11.97
N ASP A 154 6.49 -4.02 12.24
CA ASP A 154 6.67 -2.62 12.60
C ASP A 154 6.31 -1.65 11.47
N ARG A 155 6.55 -2.03 10.21
CA ARG A 155 6.14 -1.20 9.06
C ARG A 155 4.63 -1.21 8.90
N LEU A 156 4.00 -2.37 9.07
CA LEU A 156 2.54 -2.50 8.96
C LEU A 156 1.83 -1.71 10.07
N GLU A 157 2.32 -1.79 11.32
CA GLU A 157 1.83 -0.99 12.45
C GLU A 157 1.92 0.51 12.16
N LYS A 158 3.10 0.99 11.71
CA LYS A 158 3.28 2.41 11.34
C LYS A 158 2.36 2.86 10.21
N ALA A 159 2.10 2.01 9.23
CA ALA A 159 1.20 2.34 8.13
C ALA A 159 -0.26 2.46 8.59
N VAL A 160 -0.71 1.57 9.47
CA VAL A 160 -2.04 1.65 10.09
C VAL A 160 -2.17 2.93 10.95
N ASP A 161 -1.18 3.21 11.78
CA ASP A 161 -1.17 4.43 12.60
C ASP A 161 -1.20 5.69 11.74
N PHE A 162 -0.43 5.71 10.66
CA PHE A 162 -0.42 6.81 9.70
C PHE A 162 -1.77 6.98 9.00
N LEU A 163 -2.42 5.88 8.56
CA LEU A 163 -3.76 5.93 7.98
C LEU A 163 -4.77 6.52 8.98
N LYS A 164 -4.77 6.02 10.23
CA LYS A 164 -5.64 6.48 11.32
C LYS A 164 -5.48 7.97 11.59
N GLN A 165 -4.25 8.45 11.69
CA GLN A 165 -3.97 9.84 12.07
C GLN A 165 -4.21 10.82 10.92
N THR A 166 -3.85 10.44 9.69
CA THR A 166 -3.83 11.36 8.54
C THR A 166 -5.13 11.33 7.75
N TYR A 167 -5.64 10.13 7.45
CA TYR A 167 -6.74 9.94 6.49
C TYR A 167 -8.04 9.44 7.12
N CYS A 168 -7.95 8.98 8.37
CA CYS A 168 -9.07 8.46 9.14
C CYS A 168 -9.24 9.09 10.53
N PRO A 169 -9.13 10.43 10.67
CA PRO A 169 -9.19 11.05 11.98
C PRO A 169 -10.57 10.84 12.62
N GLY A 170 -10.58 10.33 13.86
CA GLY A 170 -11.79 10.13 14.64
C GLY A 170 -12.47 8.77 14.46
N ALA A 171 -11.96 7.89 13.60
CA ALA A 171 -12.42 6.50 13.56
C ALA A 171 -12.13 5.78 14.89
N PRO A 172 -13.02 4.85 15.32
CA PRO A 172 -13.00 4.27 16.66
C PRO A 172 -11.91 3.22 16.92
N PHE A 173 -11.08 2.90 15.92
CA PHE A 173 -9.88 2.04 15.97
C PHE A 173 -9.40 1.65 17.38
#